data_AF-A0A4Y2EVG0-F1
#
_entry.id   AF-A0A4Y2EVG0-F1
#
_cell.length_a   1.000
_cell.length_b   1.000
_cell.length_c   1.000
_cell.angle_alpha   90.00
_cell.angle_beta   90.00
_cell.angle_gamma   90.00
#
_symmetry.space_group_name_H-M   'P 1'
#
loop_
_entity.id
_entity.type
_entity.pdbx_description
1 polymer ?
#
loop_
_entity_poly.entity_id
_entity_poly.type
_entity_poly.pdbx_seq_one_letter_code
_entity_poly.pdbx_strand_id
1 'polypeptide(L)'
;MNVLNSTELKQVVNIFRDESVSPDDIDEVGQKVLIVLVSGKNSKELRFKIFQKSLVKNYFILASLPPITAAASEDSYRAYLQVQLWSECATSKGLLANPLQSWG
;
A
#
# COMPACT_ATOMS: atom_id res chain seq x y z
N MET A 1 -0.60 -15.18 -6.45
CA MET A 1 -0.55 -13.84 -5.80
C MET A 1 -0.57 -14.12 -4.31
N ASN A 2 0.59 -14.07 -3.65
CA ASN A 2 0.65 -14.30 -2.20
C ASN A 2 0.36 -12.96 -1.54
N VAL A 3 -0.93 -12.65 -1.38
CA VAL A 3 -1.36 -11.51 -0.55
C VAL A 3 -0.85 -11.79 0.85
N LEU A 4 -0.32 -10.76 1.52
CA LEU A 4 0.19 -10.79 2.89
C LEU A 4 -0.62 -11.75 3.78
N ASN A 5 0.05 -12.52 4.64
CA ASN A 5 -0.67 -13.37 5.58
C ASN A 5 -1.51 -12.52 6.55
N SER A 6 -2.47 -13.14 7.23
CA SER A 6 -3.41 -12.42 8.11
C SER A 6 -2.72 -11.62 9.23
N THR A 7 -1.51 -12.00 9.63
CA THR A 7 -0.75 -11.34 10.68
C THR A 7 -0.02 -10.11 10.15
N GLU A 8 0.62 -10.24 8.99
CA GLU A 8 1.29 -9.13 8.29
C GLU A 8 0.28 -8.05 7.90
N LEU A 9 -0.89 -8.44 7.39
CA LEU A 9 -1.93 -7.49 7.04
C LEU A 9 -2.46 -6.74 8.28
N LYS A 10 -2.62 -7.43 9.42
CA LYS A 10 -2.99 -6.78 10.68
C LYS A 10 -1.94 -5.77 11.15
N GLN A 11 -0.65 -6.07 11.00
CA GLN A 11 0.42 -5.15 11.34
C GLN A 11 0.38 -3.88 10.48
N VAL A 12 0.20 -4.03 9.17
CA VAL A 12 0.02 -2.90 8.24
C VAL A 12 -1.17 -2.04 8.68
N VAL A 13 -2.33 -2.67 8.93
CA VAL A 13 -3.54 -1.94 9.34
C VAL A 13 -3.36 -1.23 10.67
N ASN A 14 -2.65 -1.84 11.63
CA ASN A 14 -2.39 -1.21 12.93
C ASN A 14 -1.53 0.05 12.77
N ILE A 15 -0.50 0.01 11.92
CA ILE A 15 0.36 1.17 11.65
C ILE A 15 -0.44 2.28 10.97
N PHE A 16 -1.30 1.94 10.00
CA PHE A 16 -2.12 2.94 9.29
C PHE A 16 -3.21 3.57 10.15
N ARG A 17 -3.57 2.95 11.28
CA ARG A 17 -4.54 3.46 12.26
C ARG A 17 -3.91 4.29 13.36
N ASP A 18 -2.63 4.09 13.64
CA ASP A 18 -1.94 4.84 14.68
C ASP A 18 -1.76 6.29 14.21
N GLU A 19 -2.20 7.27 14.99
CA GLU A 19 -2.03 8.69 14.66
C GLU A 19 -0.61 9.20 14.96
N SER A 20 0.15 8.46 15.76
CA SER A 20 1.49 8.85 16.25
C SER A 20 2.65 8.33 15.40
N VAL A 21 2.36 7.51 14.37
CA VAL A 21 3.41 6.96 13.50
C VAL A 21 4.04 8.03 12.62
N SER A 22 5.34 7.87 12.38
CA SER A 22 6.07 8.80 11.54
C SER A 22 5.81 8.54 10.05
N PRO A 23 6.03 9.55 9.19
CA PRO A 23 5.99 9.35 7.73
C PRO A 23 6.95 8.25 7.24
N ASP A 24 8.09 8.07 7.91
CA ASP A 24 9.08 7.05 7.54
C ASP A 24 8.55 5.62 7.82
N ASP A 25 7.81 5.44 8.92
CA ASP A 25 7.17 4.15 9.23
C ASP A 25 6.08 3.80 8.20
N ILE A 26 5.30 4.80 7.78
CA ILE A 26 4.27 4.66 6.75
C ILE A 26 4.91 4.28 5.41
N ASP A 27 6.02 4.92 5.05
CA ASP A 27 6.78 4.61 3.84
C ASP A 27 7.34 3.19 3.88
N GLU A 28 7.97 2.77 4.97
CA GLU A 28 8.55 1.43 5.10
C GLU A 28 7.47 0.35 4.93
N VAL A 29 6.33 0.51 5.60
CA VAL A 29 5.20 -0.42 5.53
C VAL A 29 4.57 -0.41 4.15
N GLY A 30 4.36 0.77 3.58
CA GLY A 30 3.87 0.97 2.22
C GLY A 30 4.72 0.27 1.17
N GLN A 31 6.04 0.41 1.27
CA GLN A 31 6.98 -0.29 0.41
C GLN A 31 6.93 -1.81 0.59
N LYS A 32 6.79 -2.33 1.82
CA LYS A 32 6.61 -3.77 2.07
C LYS A 32 5.36 -4.31 1.38
N VAL A 33 4.23 -3.59 1.50
CA VAL A 33 2.97 -3.96 0.81
C VAL A 33 3.16 -3.96 -0.70
N LEU A 34 3.80 -2.92 -1.25
CA LEU A 34 4.05 -2.81 -2.68
C LEU A 34 4.97 -3.93 -3.19
N ILE A 35 6.06 -4.24 -2.47
CA ILE A 35 6.97 -5.34 -2.83
C ILE A 35 6.19 -6.65 -2.90
N VAL A 36 5.34 -6.94 -1.92
CA VAL A 36 4.51 -8.16 -1.92
C VAL A 36 3.52 -8.16 -3.09
N LEU A 37 2.86 -7.03 -3.35
CA LEU A 37 1.88 -6.89 -4.44
C LEU A 37 2.50 -7.10 -5.83
N VAL A 38 3.73 -6.61 -6.03
CA VAL A 38 4.40 -6.61 -7.34
C VAL A 38 5.30 -7.85 -7.55
N SER A 39 5.36 -8.81 -6.60
CA SER A 39 6.00 -10.16 -6.70
C SER A 39 7.29 -10.38 -5.88
N GLY A 40 7.50 -9.69 -4.76
CA GLY A 40 8.54 -9.99 -3.76
C GLY A 40 9.98 -9.70 -4.21
N LYS A 41 10.19 -9.14 -5.39
CA LYS A 41 11.50 -8.80 -5.95
C LYS A 41 11.81 -7.33 -5.73
N ASN A 42 13.09 -7.01 -5.57
CA ASN A 42 13.54 -5.62 -5.46
C ASN A 42 12.94 -4.80 -6.63
N SER A 43 12.32 -3.66 -6.31
CA SER A 43 11.51 -2.89 -7.26
C SER A 43 12.33 -2.42 -8.47
N LYS A 44 13.64 -2.12 -8.27
CA LYS A 44 14.56 -1.68 -9.34
C LYS A 44 14.81 -2.76 -10.40
N GLU A 45 15.16 -3.98 -10.00
CA GLU A 45 15.46 -5.07 -10.92
C GLU A 45 14.22 -5.58 -11.64
N LEU A 46 13.06 -5.56 -10.96
CA LEU A 46 11.80 -5.88 -11.60
C LEU A 46 11.43 -4.84 -12.66
N ARG A 47 11.58 -3.54 -12.37
CA ARG A 47 11.41 -2.45 -13.35
C ARG A 47 12.35 -2.62 -14.53
N PHE A 48 13.62 -2.94 -14.27
CA PHE A 48 14.60 -3.16 -15.33
C PHE A 48 14.23 -4.35 -16.22
N LYS A 49 13.81 -5.49 -15.65
CA LYS A 49 13.36 -6.67 -16.40
C LYS A 49 12.09 -6.38 -17.22
N ILE A 50 11.13 -5.64 -16.66
CA ILE A 50 9.90 -5.26 -17.37
C ILE A 50 10.23 -4.28 -18.51
N PHE A 51 11.14 -3.34 -18.27
CA PHE A 51 11.65 -2.43 -19.30
C PHE A 51 12.34 -3.19 -20.44
N GLN A 52 13.27 -4.10 -20.13
CA GLN A 52 13.93 -4.95 -21.13
C GLN A 52 12.92 -5.77 -21.95
N LYS A 53 11.95 -6.41 -21.29
CA LYS A 53 10.86 -7.14 -21.96
C LYS A 53 9.93 -6.25 -22.77
N SER A 54 9.95 -4.95 -22.53
CA SER A 54 9.16 -4.00 -23.29
C SER A 54 9.88 -3.50 -24.53
N LEU A 55 11.23 -3.47 -24.53
CA LEU A 55 12.03 -3.13 -25.71
C LEU A 55 11.83 -4.13 -26.86
N VAL A 56 11.45 -5.37 -26.56
CA VAL A 56 11.15 -6.41 -27.58
C VAL A 56 9.73 -6.33 -28.14
N LYS A 57 8.90 -5.39 -27.67
CA LYS A 57 7.51 -5.21 -28.12
C LYS A 57 7.41 -3.97 -29.01
N ASN A 58 6.59 -4.04 -30.06
CA ASN A 58 6.37 -2.92 -30.98
C ASN A 58 5.65 -1.71 -30.34
N TYR A 59 5.06 -1.86 -29.15
CA TYR A 59 4.49 -0.75 -28.40
C TYR A 59 4.77 -0.93 -26.90
N PHE A 60 5.29 0.12 -26.28
CA PHE A 60 5.61 0.17 -24.87
C PHE A 60 4.53 0.94 -24.11
N ILE A 61 3.86 0.29 -23.16
CA ILE A 61 2.94 0.97 -22.24
C ILE A 61 3.72 1.39 -21.01
N LEU A 62 4.04 2.68 -20.91
CA LEU A 62 4.79 3.24 -19.78
C LEU A 62 4.13 2.94 -18.42
N ALA A 63 2.80 2.94 -18.37
CA ALA A 63 2.00 2.62 -17.18
C ALA A 63 2.11 1.15 -16.72
N SER A 64 2.71 0.25 -17.51
CA SER A 64 2.97 -1.14 -17.11
C SER A 64 4.22 -1.31 -16.24
N LEU A 65 4.99 -0.24 -16.06
CA LEU A 65 6.12 -0.24 -15.15
C LEU A 65 5.62 -0.26 -13.68
N PRO A 66 6.23 -1.08 -12.81
CA PRO A 66 5.99 -1.00 -11.38
C PRO A 66 6.19 0.42 -10.86
N PRO A 67 5.40 0.86 -9.87
CA PRO A 67 5.52 2.20 -9.30
C PRO A 67 6.95 2.54 -8.87
N ILE A 68 7.32 3.81 -9.06
CA ILE A 68 8.56 4.36 -8.50
C ILE A 68 8.45 4.36 -6.97
N THR A 69 9.55 4.14 -6.24
CA THR A 69 9.55 4.14 -4.77
C THR A 69 8.97 5.43 -4.19
N ALA A 70 9.23 6.57 -4.82
CA ALA A 70 8.62 7.85 -4.45
C ALA A 70 7.08 7.86 -4.65
N ALA A 71 6.58 7.33 -5.76
CA ALA A 71 5.13 7.22 -5.99
C ALA A 71 4.48 6.25 -4.98
N ALA A 72 5.17 5.16 -4.64
CA ALA A 72 4.72 4.24 -3.59
C ALA A 72 4.60 4.92 -2.23
N SER A 73 5.55 5.78 -1.89
CA SER A 73 5.56 6.56 -0.66
C SER A 73 4.37 7.51 -0.59
N GLU A 74 4.15 8.29 -1.66
CA GLU A 74 3.01 9.21 -1.76
C GLU A 74 1.66 8.48 -1.69
N ASP A 75 1.54 7.35 -2.38
CA ASP A 75 0.31 6.55 -2.38
C ASP A 75 0.05 5.93 -1.00
N SER A 76 1.11 5.50 -0.30
CA SER A 76 1.01 4.96 1.06
C SER A 76 0.59 6.04 2.06
N TYR A 77 1.16 7.24 1.94
CA TYR A 77 0.79 8.39 2.77
C TYR A 77 -0.64 8.85 2.48
N ARG A 78 -1.07 8.86 1.21
CA ARG A 78 -2.45 9.15 0.83
C ARG A 78 -3.42 8.15 1.44
N ALA A 79 -3.09 6.86 1.40
CA ALA A 79 -3.90 5.81 2.01
C ALA A 79 -3.96 5.95 3.54
N TYR A 80 -2.85 6.30 4.19
CA TYR A 80 -2.83 6.64 5.63
C TYR A 80 -3.81 7.75 5.96
N LEU A 81 -3.74 8.89 5.26
CA LEU A 81 -4.64 10.02 5.50
C LEU A 81 -6.12 9.66 5.28
N GLN A 82 -6.41 8.79 4.30
CA GLN A 82 -7.77 8.28 4.08
C GLN A 82 -8.25 7.43 5.26
N VAL A 83 -7.40 6.54 5.79
CA VAL A 83 -7.73 5.72 6.96
C VAL A 83 -8.01 6.59 8.19
N GLN A 84 -7.20 7.63 8.41
CA GLN A 84 -7.42 8.55 9.53
C GLN A 84 -8.74 9.31 9.38
N LEU A 85 -8.98 9.90 8.21
CA LEU A 85 -10.23 10.61 7.92
C LEU A 85 -11.48 9.72 8.12
N TRP A 86 -11.42 8.46 7.71
CA TRP A 86 -12.53 7.51 7.90
C TRP A 86 -12.70 7.10 9.36
N SER A 87 -11.61 6.99 10.12
CA SER A 87 -11.64 6.65 11.54
C SER A 87 -12.26 7.78 12.37
N GLU A 88 -11.91 9.03 12.07
CA GLU A 88 -12.54 10.21 12.65
C GLU A 88 -14.03 10.30 12.29
N CYS A 89 -14.38 10.02 11.03
CA CYS A 89 -15.77 9.98 10.57
C CYS A 89 -16.60 8.92 11.32
N ALA A 90 -16.04 7.73 11.54
CA ALA A 90 -16.69 6.67 12.31
C ALA A 90 -16.88 7.03 13.79
N THR A 91 -15.91 7.74 14.37
CA THR A 91 -15.97 8.27 15.75
C THR A 91 -17.06 9.33 15.88
N SER A 92 -17.18 10.27 14.93
CA SER A 92 -18.21 11.32 14.94
C SER A 92 -19.65 10.77 14.82
N LYS A 93 -19.80 9.60 14.19
CA LYS A 93 -21.09 8.92 13.99
C LYS A 93 -21.47 7.96 15.12
N GLY A 94 -20.65 7.84 16.17
CA GLY A 94 -20.93 6.97 17.32
C GLY A 94 -20.86 5.46 17.03
N LEU A 95 -20.19 5.04 15.95
CA LEU A 95 -20.18 3.64 15.49
C LEU A 95 -19.11 2.75 16.15
N LEU A 96 -18.31 3.30 17.06
CA LEU A 96 -17.23 2.54 17.73
C LEU A 96 -17.72 1.53 18.78
N ALA A 97 -19.03 1.36 18.98
CA ALA A 97 -19.53 0.35 19.90
C ALA A 97 -19.37 -1.09 19.39
N ASN A 98 -19.28 -1.36 18.07
CA ASN A 98 -18.92 -2.68 17.51
C ASN A 98 -18.69 -2.63 15.98
N PRO A 99 -17.46 -2.46 15.49
CA PRO A 99 -17.17 -2.31 14.05
C PRO A 99 -17.32 -3.60 13.22
N LEU A 100 -17.40 -4.77 13.87
CA LEU A 100 -17.49 -6.06 13.18
C LEU A 100 -18.88 -6.36 12.59
N GLN A 101 -19.89 -5.54 12.87
CA GLN A 101 -21.26 -5.73 12.34
C GLN A 101 -21.68 -4.73 11.26
N SER A 102 -20.90 -3.69 10.97
CA SER A 102 -21.28 -2.68 9.96
C SER A 102 -20.78 -2.97 8.54
N TRP A 103 -20.18 -4.14 8.30
CA TRP A 103 -19.62 -4.56 7.01
C TRP A 103 -20.27 -5.86 6.53
N GLY A 104 -21.59 -5.97 6.70
CA GLY A 104 -22.44 -7.05 6.17
C GLY A 104 -23.23 -6.59 4.95
#